data_AF-A0A1H8VQB4-F1
#
_entry.id   AF-A0A1H8VQB4-F1
#
_cell.length_a   1.000
_cell.length_b   1.000
_cell.length_c   1.000
_cell.angle_alpha   90.00
_cell.angle_beta   90.00
_cell.angle_gamma   90.00
#
_symmetry.space_group_name_H-M   'P 1'
#
loop_
_entity.id
_entity.type
_entity.pdbx_description
1 polymer ?
#
loop_
_entity_poly.entity_id
_entity_poly.type
_entity_poly.pdbx_seq_one_letter_code
_entity_poly.pdbx_strand_id
1 'polypeptide(L)'
;MDLHARSSAGVTRMAVPIGSRRAGVHGVVSLAGMTWTWRLENPAGETVDPASVGVTVPSADNQGDAESWLGENWRDLLARGVHAVSLFDGGTRVYGPMGLAPS
;
A
#
# COMPACT_ATOMS: atom_id res chain seq x y z
N MET A 1 16.20 8.83 -63.63
CA MET A 1 16.19 9.32 -62.23
C MET A 1 16.17 8.09 -61.34
N ASP A 2 17.33 7.88 -60.72
CA ASP A 2 17.72 7.02 -59.59
C ASP A 2 17.15 5.62 -59.37
N LEU A 3 18.04 4.65 -59.62
CA LEU A 3 18.32 3.53 -58.73
C LEU A 3 18.52 3.99 -57.29
N HIS A 4 17.95 3.30 -56.31
CA HIS A 4 18.62 2.89 -55.06
C HIS A 4 17.98 1.55 -54.67
N ALA A 5 18.67 0.42 -54.85
CA ALA A 5 19.73 -0.11 -54.01
C ALA A 5 19.21 -0.74 -52.71
N ARG A 6 19.47 -2.05 -52.62
CA ARG A 6 19.37 -2.99 -51.51
C ARG A 6 19.92 -2.40 -50.21
N SER A 7 19.47 -2.88 -49.04
CA SER A 7 20.32 -3.72 -48.17
C SER A 7 19.62 -4.10 -46.85
N SER A 8 20.16 -5.18 -46.30
CA SER A 8 19.67 -6.08 -45.26
C SER A 8 19.86 -5.60 -43.82
N ALA A 9 19.27 -6.40 -42.92
CA ALA A 9 19.84 -6.89 -41.65
C ALA A 9 19.37 -6.22 -40.35
N GLY A 10 19.08 -7.09 -39.37
CA GLY A 10 19.33 -6.80 -37.96
C GLY A 10 18.15 -6.92 -37.01
N VAL A 11 17.57 -8.11 -36.85
CA VAL A 11 16.92 -8.47 -35.58
C VAL A 11 18.02 -8.56 -34.53
N THR A 12 18.15 -7.52 -33.71
CA THR A 12 18.98 -7.57 -32.49
C THR A 12 18.05 -7.70 -31.29
N ARG A 13 17.97 -8.93 -30.80
CA ARG A 13 17.39 -9.31 -29.52
C ARG A 13 18.29 -8.78 -28.40
N MET A 14 17.92 -7.65 -27.77
CA MET A 14 18.56 -7.22 -26.52
C MET A 14 17.95 -7.99 -25.36
N ALA A 15 18.72 -8.93 -24.81
CA ALA A 15 18.53 -9.51 -23.49
C ALA A 15 19.62 -8.96 -22.55
N VAL A 16 19.24 -8.28 -21.47
CA VAL A 16 20.10 -7.95 -20.31
C VAL A 16 19.19 -7.63 -19.10
N PRO A 17 19.64 -7.75 -17.85
CA PRO A 17 19.75 -8.97 -17.06
C PRO A 17 18.79 -8.98 -15.85
N ILE A 18 18.60 -10.17 -15.29
CA ILE A 18 18.07 -10.43 -13.95
C ILE A 18 19.02 -9.80 -12.92
N GLY A 19 18.69 -8.57 -12.51
CA GLY A 19 19.38 -7.84 -11.45
C GLY A 19 18.51 -7.81 -10.20
N SER A 20 18.84 -8.65 -9.23
CA SER A 20 18.34 -8.62 -7.85
C SER A 20 18.37 -7.19 -7.31
N ARG A 21 17.21 -6.62 -6.99
CA ARG A 21 17.12 -5.37 -6.24
C ARG A 21 16.40 -5.63 -4.92
N ARG A 22 17.26 -5.83 -3.92
CA ARG A 22 17.16 -5.42 -2.52
C ARG A 22 15.78 -4.98 -2.06
N ALA A 23 15.29 -5.69 -1.04
CA ALA A 23 14.32 -5.19 -0.08
C ALA A 23 14.59 -3.71 0.23
N GLY A 24 13.72 -2.85 -0.29
CA GLY A 24 13.67 -1.46 0.12
C GLY A 24 13.10 -1.42 1.53
N VAL A 25 13.98 -1.31 2.50
CA VAL A 25 13.65 -0.65 3.77
C VAL A 25 13.16 0.75 3.41
N HIS A 26 11.85 0.94 3.33
CA HIS A 26 11.24 2.25 3.50
C HIS A 26 10.93 2.43 4.99
N GLY A 27 12.01 2.49 5.78
CA GLY A 27 11.98 3.19 7.05
C GLY A 27 11.99 4.68 6.75
N VAL A 28 10.85 5.22 6.29
CA VAL A 28 10.64 6.66 6.34
C VAL A 28 10.36 6.96 7.81
N VAL A 29 11.33 7.56 8.49
CA VAL A 29 11.10 8.15 9.80
C VAL A 29 10.10 9.28 9.59
N SER A 30 8.81 9.03 9.86
CA SER A 30 7.77 10.06 9.84
C SER A 30 8.18 11.19 10.78
N LEU A 31 8.38 12.38 10.23
CA LEU A 31 8.47 13.62 10.98
C LEU A 31 7.06 13.88 11.53
N ALA A 32 6.76 13.28 12.67
CA ALA A 32 5.43 13.16 13.25
C ALA A 32 4.85 14.53 13.66
N GLY A 33 4.33 15.27 12.69
CA GLY A 33 3.17 16.13 12.91
C GLY A 33 1.94 15.24 13.06
N MET A 34 1.01 15.60 13.95
CA MET A 34 -0.21 14.87 14.28
C MET A 34 -0.90 14.27 13.04
N THR A 35 -0.65 12.99 12.76
CA THR A 35 -1.15 12.33 11.56
C THR A 35 -1.91 11.10 12.01
N TRP A 36 -3.22 11.10 11.79
CA TRP A 36 -4.09 10.01 12.17
C TRP A 36 -4.08 8.96 11.05
N THR A 37 -3.81 7.69 11.35
CA THR A 37 -3.70 6.64 10.33
C THR A 37 -4.12 5.27 10.87
N TRP A 38 -4.78 4.47 10.04
CA TRP A 38 -5.15 3.10 10.36
C TRP A 38 -4.05 2.11 9.99
N ARG A 39 -3.73 1.22 10.94
CA ARG A 39 -3.01 -0.02 10.66
C ARG A 39 -4.01 -1.14 10.42
N LEU A 40 -3.80 -1.90 9.36
CA LEU A 40 -4.65 -3.04 8.97
C LEU A 40 -4.05 -4.33 9.52
N GLU A 41 -4.90 -5.24 10.00
CA GLU A 41 -4.51 -6.52 10.58
C GLU A 41 -5.29 -7.67 9.94
N ASN A 42 -4.61 -8.78 9.64
CA ASN A 42 -5.21 -10.00 9.07
C ASN A 42 -5.88 -10.86 10.17
N PRO A 43 -6.52 -11.99 9.84
CA PRO A 43 -7.12 -12.89 10.84
C PRO A 43 -6.13 -13.49 11.84
N ALA A 44 -4.83 -13.53 11.53
CA ALA A 44 -3.78 -13.96 12.44
C ALA A 44 -3.28 -12.84 13.36
N GLY A 45 -3.80 -11.61 13.24
CA GLY A 45 -3.36 -10.43 13.98
C GLY A 45 -2.07 -9.82 13.45
N GLU A 46 -1.61 -10.23 12.27
CA GLU A 46 -0.40 -9.69 11.64
C GLU A 46 -0.72 -8.41 10.87
N THR A 47 0.23 -7.48 10.85
CA THR A 47 0.09 -6.23 10.11
C THR A 47 0.07 -6.50 8.60
N VAL A 48 -0.93 -5.95 7.93
CA VAL A 48 -1.09 -6.01 6.47
C VAL A 48 -0.55 -4.72 5.87
N ASP A 49 0.31 -4.84 4.86
CA ASP A 49 0.65 -3.72 3.99
C ASP A 49 -0.58 -3.35 3.14
N PRO A 50 -1.15 -2.15 3.25
CA PRO A 50 -2.32 -1.74 2.47
C PRO A 50 -2.13 -1.94 0.96
N ALA A 51 -0.92 -1.72 0.43
CA ALA A 51 -0.66 -1.89 -0.99
C ALA A 51 -0.80 -3.36 -1.44
N SER A 52 -0.50 -4.31 -0.55
CA SER A 52 -0.64 -5.75 -0.83
C SER A 52 -2.10 -6.20 -1.02
N VAL A 53 -3.05 -5.44 -0.44
CA VAL A 53 -4.50 -5.65 -0.59
C VAL A 53 -5.14 -4.61 -1.52
N GLY A 54 -4.34 -3.81 -2.22
CA GLY A 54 -4.80 -2.81 -3.18
C GLY A 54 -5.55 -1.64 -2.54
N VAL A 55 -5.19 -1.25 -1.33
CA VAL A 55 -5.79 -0.16 -0.55
C VAL A 55 -4.76 0.93 -0.29
N THR A 56 -5.18 2.18 -0.37
CA THR A 56 -4.41 3.32 0.13
C THR A 56 -5.08 3.84 1.39
N VAL A 57 -4.37 3.79 2.53
CA VAL A 57 -4.86 4.38 3.78
C VAL A 57 -4.39 5.83 3.84
N PRO A 58 -5.29 6.81 3.98
CA PRO A 58 -4.90 8.20 4.08
C PRO A 58 -4.29 8.51 5.44
N SER A 59 -3.36 9.46 5.41
CA SER A 59 -3.02 10.29 6.56
C SER A 59 -4.11 11.34 6.75
N ALA A 60 -4.77 11.35 7.91
CA ALA A 60 -5.84 12.27 8.24
C ALA A 60 -5.39 13.35 9.23
N ASP A 61 -5.99 14.53 9.14
CA ASP A 61 -5.65 15.70 9.97
C ASP A 61 -6.20 15.61 11.39
N ASN A 62 -7.26 14.82 11.61
CA ASN A 62 -7.86 14.58 12.92
C ASN A 62 -8.49 13.17 13.02
N GLN A 63 -8.85 12.78 14.24
CA GLN A 63 -9.47 11.47 14.53
C GLN A 63 -10.78 11.25 13.77
N GLY A 64 -11.65 12.27 13.70
CA GLY A 64 -12.96 12.16 13.08
C GLY A 64 -12.87 11.90 11.57
N ASP A 65 -11.90 12.50 10.90
CA ASP A 65 -11.64 12.24 9.48
C ASP A 65 -11.11 10.81 9.27
N ALA A 66 -10.23 10.33 10.16
CA ALA A 66 -9.78 8.94 10.13
C ALA A 66 -10.93 7.95 10.35
N GLU A 67 -11.80 8.21 11.32
CA GLU A 67 -12.99 7.39 11.62
C GLU A 67 -14.00 7.41 10.48
N SER A 68 -14.19 8.57 9.84
CA SER A 68 -15.05 8.70 8.66
C SER A 68 -14.57 7.84 7.51
N TRP A 69 -13.26 7.86 7.20
CA TRP A 69 -12.67 6.97 6.20
C TRP A 69 -12.91 5.49 6.53
N LEU A 70 -12.74 5.08 7.78
CA LEU A 70 -12.99 3.68 8.16
C LEU A 70 -14.47 3.31 7.97
N GLY A 71 -15.39 4.19 8.36
CA GLY A 71 -16.84 3.99 8.19
C GLY A 71 -17.26 3.78 6.73
N GLU A 72 -16.55 4.43 5.80
CA GLU A 72 -16.76 4.29 4.35
C GLU A 72 -16.13 3.01 3.78
N ASN A 73 -14.97 2.59 4.31
CA ASN A 73 -14.13 1.57 3.68
C ASN A 73 -14.18 0.18 4.35
N TRP A 74 -14.74 0.03 5.56
CA TRP A 74 -14.62 -1.21 6.34
C TRP A 74 -15.11 -2.48 5.62
N ARG A 75 -16.16 -2.38 4.80
CA ARG A 75 -16.69 -3.55 4.06
C ARG A 75 -15.73 -4.03 2.98
N ASP A 76 -15.11 -3.08 2.26
CA ASP A 76 -14.12 -3.39 1.24
C ASP A 76 -12.84 -3.95 1.87
N LEU A 77 -12.41 -3.38 3.00
CA LEU A 77 -11.31 -3.92 3.80
C LEU A 77 -11.57 -5.37 4.22
N LEU A 78 -12.77 -5.65 4.75
CA LEU A 78 -13.17 -7.01 5.14
C LEU A 78 -13.19 -7.97 3.95
N ALA A 79 -13.74 -7.53 2.81
CA ALA A 79 -13.76 -8.33 1.57
C ALA A 79 -12.35 -8.64 1.05
N ARG A 80 -11.36 -7.81 1.37
CA ARG A 80 -9.95 -7.98 1.00
C ARG A 80 -9.12 -8.75 2.04
N GLY A 81 -9.75 -9.26 3.10
CA GLY A 81 -9.11 -10.09 4.11
C GLY A 81 -8.52 -9.33 5.30
N VAL A 82 -8.80 -8.03 5.44
CA VAL A 82 -8.51 -7.29 6.68
C VAL A 82 -9.56 -7.66 7.71
N HIS A 83 -9.14 -8.05 8.91
CA HIS A 83 -10.06 -8.52 9.94
C HIS A 83 -10.14 -7.58 11.13
N ALA A 84 -9.07 -6.83 11.39
CA ALA A 84 -9.06 -5.81 12.42
C ALA A 84 -8.28 -4.57 11.98
N VAL A 85 -8.55 -3.46 12.66
CA VAL A 85 -7.85 -2.19 12.45
C VAL A 85 -7.47 -1.55 13.79
N SER A 86 -6.33 -0.85 13.80
CA SER A 86 -5.84 -0.07 14.95
C SER A 86 -5.57 1.36 14.51
N LEU A 87 -6.05 2.36 15.26
CA LEU A 87 -5.81 3.77 14.95
C LEU A 87 -4.53 4.25 15.63
N PHE A 88 -3.72 4.99 14.88
CA PHE A 88 -2.52 5.64 15.37
C PHE A 88 -2.63 7.16 15.24
N ASP A 89 -2.15 7.88 16.25
CA ASP A 89 -1.79 9.30 16.16
C ASP A 89 -0.27 9.39 16.07
N GLY A 90 0.23 9.65 14.86
CA GLY A 90 1.63 9.53 14.52
C GLY A 90 2.15 8.11 14.78
N GLY A 91 2.99 7.96 15.80
CA GLY A 91 3.55 6.66 16.20
C GLY A 91 2.80 5.95 17.34
N THR A 92 1.80 6.60 17.94
CA THR A 92 1.13 6.09 19.14
C THR A 92 -0.18 5.43 18.76
N ARG A 93 -0.37 4.16 19.12
CA ARG A 93 -1.69 3.51 18.98
C ARG A 93 -2.66 4.10 20.00
N VAL A 94 -3.72 4.73 19.53
CA VAL A 94 -4.74 5.40 20.35
C VAL A 94 -6.05 4.62 20.43
N TYR A 95 -6.29 3.71 19.48
CA TYR A 95 -7.48 2.86 19.47
C TYR A 95 -7.22 1.48 18.84
N GLY A 96 -8.00 0.48 19.25
CA GLY A 96 -7.98 -0.88 18.69
C GLY A 96 -6.99 -1.85 19.34
N PRO A 97 -6.89 -3.09 18.81
CA PRO A 97 -7.51 -3.55 17.55
C PRO A 97 -9.03 -3.68 17.64
N MET A 98 -9.74 -3.24 16.59
CA MET A 98 -11.19 -3.35 16.43
C MET A 98 -11.50 -4.27 15.25
N GLY A 99 -12.32 -5.29 15.47
CA GLY A 99 -12.75 -6.21 14.41
C GLY A 99 -13.71 -5.55 13.42
N LEU A 100 -13.59 -5.87 12.14
CA LEU A 100 -14.46 -5.34 11.07
C LEU A 100 -15.67 -6.24 10.78
N ALA A 101 -15.64 -7.49 11.24
CA ALA A 101 -16.75 -8.41 11.05
C ALA A 101 -17.92 -8.05 11.98
N PRO A 102 -19.18 -8.09 11.48
CA PRO A 102 -20.34 -7.96 12.35
C PRO A 102 -20.40 -9.12 13.35
N SER A 103 -20.67 -8.79 14.61
CA SER A 103 -20.87 -9.74 15.72
C SER A 103 -22.16 -10.53 15.58
#